data_AF-A0A4Q0AGK0-F1
#
_entry.id   AF-A0A4Q0AGK0-F1
#
_cell.length_a   1.000
_cell.length_b   1.000
_cell.length_c   1.000
_cell.angle_alpha   90.00
_cell.angle_beta   90.00
_cell.angle_gamma   90.00
#
_symmetry.space_group_name_H-M   'P 1'
#
loop_
_entity.id
_entity.type
_entity.pdbx_description
1 polymer ?
#
loop_
_entity_poly.entity_id
_entity_poly.type
_entity_poly.pdbx_seq_one_letter_code
_entity_poly.pdbx_strand_id
1 'polypeptide(L)'
;MMKDITRIHIAKVPYNIELSAKKELEKYITTLEAYTSDVELLEDIEIRMTELLLERGVKQDDVISEADITAVREQLGEPKDFMADDMALEIDGEILSQGPKRKLYRNLNIALVGGVLSGIASYFHINVLWARVIFIVLSFISFGVSVLLYIVLWLIIPPARTAAEKLQMEGRPVTLASIRALNEGGSNVEEKRRTKVRVRIATIVLGVVSIAAAMTVVAALVAVNLSMVKAGQIDGVRAFDQYQPAIALAFAAGVLLFMLCILVAIAGFTQKFNKRIWISGIIVIILGLSSFVGAAVLATYQSRTQYEAIQRNTVETTVKMPEKFGAIKSLSVDVPSTTSVVYVADDSITSIKQRSLKDAPKATVTVENGSAKVRLAPQKQPNPMASTILTIYGPRLDSIIVSNGYASYSGSSQANLNTEVYNSASLRLIGARIDTLKVKTDAAAQFSAYEAAVSAVEASLYGQSSISLGNIKKLTVTHSEVCASNQAAQLSVDNIFGATYTRNGNEMSAKSLATPCLNVQFARDQASLYGNGD
;
A
#
# COMPACT_ATOMS: atom_id res chain seq x y z
N MET A 1 -1.17 -20.13 76.20
CA MET A 1 -2.04 -21.25 75.83
C MET A 1 -1.73 -21.61 74.39
N MET A 2 -1.46 -22.88 74.10
CA MET A 2 -1.34 -23.37 72.74
C MET A 2 -2.74 -23.32 72.12
N LYS A 3 -2.89 -22.58 71.02
CA LYS A 3 -4.17 -22.53 70.31
C LYS A 3 -4.24 -23.76 69.41
N ASP A 4 -5.30 -24.56 69.55
CA ASP A 4 -5.50 -25.74 68.73
C ASP A 4 -5.78 -25.33 67.29
N ILE A 5 -5.02 -25.87 66.34
CA ILE A 5 -5.10 -25.57 64.91
C ILE A 5 -5.58 -26.82 64.17
N THR A 6 -6.48 -26.63 63.23
CA THR A 6 -7.00 -27.69 62.35
C THR A 6 -7.01 -27.23 60.90
N ARG A 7 -7.11 -28.16 59.95
CA ARG A 7 -7.18 -27.84 58.52
C ARG A 7 -8.62 -27.56 58.07
N ILE A 8 -8.80 -26.59 57.16
CA ILE A 8 -10.05 -26.27 56.47
C ILE A 8 -9.79 -25.97 54.99
N HIS A 9 -10.82 -26.09 54.15
CA HIS A 9 -10.78 -25.65 52.75
C HIS A 9 -11.89 -24.61 52.52
N ILE A 10 -11.54 -23.50 51.87
CA ILE A 10 -12.49 -22.43 51.49
C ILE A 10 -12.30 -22.19 49.99
N ALA A 11 -13.35 -22.30 49.17
CA ALA A 11 -13.25 -22.24 47.71
C ALA A 11 -12.15 -23.15 47.13
N LYS A 12 -12.00 -24.37 47.67
CA LYS A 12 -10.97 -25.36 47.31
C LYS A 12 -9.52 -24.94 47.64
N VAL A 13 -9.30 -23.87 48.41
CA VAL A 13 -7.97 -23.44 48.90
C VAL A 13 -7.74 -23.95 50.32
N PRO A 14 -6.63 -24.67 50.60
CA PRO A 14 -6.34 -25.19 51.94
C PRO A 14 -5.76 -24.12 52.87
N TYR A 15 -6.27 -24.08 54.10
CA TYR A 15 -5.76 -23.24 55.20
C TYR A 15 -5.63 -24.04 56.49
N ASN A 16 -4.77 -23.57 57.37
CA ASN A 16 -4.79 -23.93 58.79
C ASN A 16 -5.66 -22.89 59.53
N ILE A 17 -6.43 -23.29 60.55
CA ILE A 17 -7.35 -22.39 61.25
C ILE A 17 -7.37 -22.70 62.75
N GLU A 18 -7.38 -21.67 63.58
CA GLU A 18 -7.59 -21.80 65.03
C GLU A 18 -8.99 -22.41 65.29
N LEU A 19 -9.10 -23.32 66.26
CA LEU A 19 -10.35 -24.05 66.53
C LEU A 19 -11.55 -23.14 66.81
N SER A 20 -11.31 -22.02 67.48
CA SER A 20 -12.35 -21.02 67.77
C SER A 20 -12.76 -20.22 66.52
N ALA A 21 -11.79 -19.78 65.71
CA ALA A 21 -12.03 -19.17 64.41
C ALA A 21 -12.80 -20.10 63.46
N LYS A 22 -12.49 -21.40 63.47
CA LYS A 22 -13.20 -22.42 62.71
C LYS A 22 -14.67 -22.48 63.08
N LYS A 23 -14.99 -22.51 64.38
CA LYS A 23 -16.37 -22.57 64.87
C LYS A 23 -17.19 -21.35 64.42
N GLU A 24 -16.58 -20.17 64.38
CA GLU A 24 -17.24 -18.96 63.90
C GLU A 24 -17.45 -18.96 62.38
N LEU A 25 -16.44 -19.38 61.62
CA LEU A 25 -16.51 -19.46 60.16
C LEU A 25 -17.52 -20.52 59.70
N GLU A 26 -17.52 -21.72 60.31
CA GLU A 26 -18.51 -22.76 60.01
C GLU A 26 -19.92 -22.27 60.30
N LYS A 27 -20.12 -21.58 61.44
CA LYS A 27 -21.42 -20.98 61.75
C LYS A 27 -21.85 -19.97 60.68
N TYR A 28 -20.92 -19.16 60.18
CA TYR A 28 -21.19 -18.17 59.13
C TYR A 28 -21.55 -18.84 57.79
N ILE A 29 -20.77 -19.83 57.34
CA ILE A 29 -21.00 -20.57 56.09
C ILE A 29 -22.31 -21.37 56.15
N THR A 30 -22.55 -22.14 57.22
CA THR A 30 -23.79 -22.92 57.38
C THR A 30 -25.03 -22.01 57.39
N THR A 31 -24.88 -20.79 57.91
CA THR A 31 -25.96 -19.80 57.86
C THR A 31 -26.21 -19.35 56.42
N LEU A 32 -25.17 -19.10 55.61
CA LEU A 32 -25.30 -18.75 54.19
C LEU A 32 -25.92 -19.88 53.35
N GLU A 33 -25.50 -21.13 53.56
CA GLU A 33 -26.02 -22.32 52.89
C GLU A 33 -27.52 -22.53 53.16
N ALA A 34 -28.00 -22.15 54.35
CA ALA A 34 -29.42 -22.23 54.69
C ALA A 34 -30.27 -21.20 53.92
N TYR A 35 -29.66 -20.14 53.36
CA TYR A 35 -30.37 -19.03 52.71
C TYR A 35 -30.37 -19.09 51.19
N THR A 36 -29.46 -19.80 50.55
CA THR A 36 -29.44 -19.95 49.08
C THR A 36 -29.05 -21.36 48.66
N SER A 37 -29.77 -21.92 47.69
CA SER A 37 -29.41 -23.16 47.01
C SER A 37 -28.59 -22.92 45.73
N ASP A 38 -28.24 -21.67 45.45
CA ASP A 38 -27.42 -21.29 44.29
C ASP A 38 -25.95 -21.62 44.57
N VAL A 39 -25.49 -22.70 43.97
CA VAL A 39 -24.13 -23.22 44.10
C VAL A 39 -23.09 -22.24 43.55
N GLU A 40 -23.42 -21.50 42.48
CA GLU A 40 -22.50 -20.52 41.89
C GLU A 40 -22.33 -19.31 42.82
N LEU A 41 -23.43 -18.87 43.45
CA LEU A 41 -23.41 -17.79 44.43
C LEU A 41 -22.54 -18.15 45.65
N LEU A 42 -22.70 -19.36 46.20
CA LEU A 42 -21.90 -19.82 47.34
C LEU A 42 -20.41 -19.90 46.99
N GLU A 43 -20.07 -20.43 45.81
CA GLU A 43 -18.69 -20.49 45.34
C GLU A 43 -18.08 -19.09 45.18
N ASP A 44 -18.82 -18.11 44.62
CA ASP A 44 -18.35 -16.72 44.49
C ASP A 44 -18.12 -16.04 45.86
N ILE A 45 -18.95 -16.33 46.85
CA ILE A 45 -18.81 -15.80 48.21
C ILE A 45 -17.57 -16.40 48.89
N GLU A 46 -17.36 -17.70 48.80
CA GLU A 46 -16.16 -18.35 49.34
C GLU A 46 -14.88 -17.86 48.65
N ILE A 47 -14.92 -17.65 47.32
CA ILE A 47 -13.78 -17.07 46.59
C ILE A 47 -13.47 -15.67 47.15
N ARG A 48 -14.49 -14.83 47.37
CA ARG A 48 -14.24 -13.52 48.00
C ARG A 48 -13.67 -13.65 49.41
N MET A 49 -14.11 -14.60 50.22
CA MET A 49 -13.49 -14.85 51.54
C MET A 49 -11.99 -15.13 51.41
N THR A 50 -11.57 -15.96 50.44
CA THR A 50 -10.15 -16.23 50.21
C THR A 50 -9.37 -15.00 49.74
N GLU A 51 -9.96 -14.14 48.90
CA GLU A 51 -9.36 -12.88 48.48
C GLU A 51 -9.15 -11.93 49.67
N LEU A 52 -10.10 -11.86 50.60
CA LEU A 52 -10.01 -11.01 51.79
C LEU A 52 -8.95 -11.49 52.78
N LEU A 53 -8.84 -12.81 52.98
CA LEU A 53 -7.77 -13.41 53.77
C LEU A 53 -6.39 -13.05 53.16
N LEU A 54 -6.26 -13.13 51.84
CA LEU A 54 -5.04 -12.75 51.14
C LEU A 54 -4.74 -11.24 51.24
N GLU A 55 -5.75 -10.37 51.14
CA GLU A 55 -5.61 -8.91 51.34
C GLU A 55 -5.08 -8.58 52.75
N ARG A 56 -5.40 -9.42 53.75
CA ARG A 56 -4.87 -9.33 55.13
C ARG A 56 -3.51 -9.98 55.33
N GLY A 57 -2.95 -10.59 54.29
CA GLY A 57 -1.64 -11.23 54.32
C GLY A 57 -1.66 -12.71 54.73
N VAL A 58 -2.83 -13.32 54.90
CA VAL A 58 -2.98 -14.76 55.14
C VAL A 58 -2.86 -15.50 53.81
N LYS A 59 -1.76 -16.25 53.62
CA LYS A 59 -1.51 -17.01 52.40
C LYS A 59 -2.04 -18.44 52.52
N GLN A 60 -1.97 -19.18 51.43
CA GLN A 60 -2.25 -20.61 51.42
C GLN A 60 -1.39 -21.33 52.47
N ASP A 61 -2.02 -22.27 53.21
CA ASP A 61 -1.43 -23.00 54.34
C ASP A 61 -1.04 -22.16 55.58
N ASP A 62 -1.26 -20.84 55.59
CA ASP A 62 -1.13 -20.03 56.81
C ASP A 62 -2.28 -20.30 57.81
N VAL A 63 -2.10 -19.83 59.04
CA VAL A 63 -3.06 -20.00 60.15
C VAL A 63 -4.03 -18.82 60.18
N ILE A 64 -5.32 -19.09 60.00
CA ILE A 64 -6.42 -18.13 60.14
C ILE A 64 -6.75 -17.95 61.62
N SER A 65 -6.75 -16.70 62.08
CA SER A 65 -7.12 -16.31 63.46
C SER A 65 -8.56 -15.77 63.56
N GLU A 66 -9.09 -15.64 64.78
CA GLU A 66 -10.40 -15.00 65.01
C GLU A 66 -10.46 -13.55 64.47
N ALA A 67 -9.35 -12.82 64.55
CA ALA A 67 -9.26 -11.46 64.04
C ALA A 67 -9.44 -11.40 62.51
N ASP A 68 -8.99 -12.44 61.79
CA ASP A 68 -9.13 -12.53 60.34
C ASP A 68 -10.57 -12.87 59.94
N ILE A 69 -11.23 -13.79 60.66
CA ILE A 69 -12.65 -14.09 60.44
C ILE A 69 -13.54 -12.88 60.75
N THR A 70 -13.25 -12.16 61.83
CA THR A 70 -13.97 -10.93 62.19
C THR A 70 -13.87 -9.89 61.07
N ALA A 71 -12.67 -9.67 60.53
CA ALA A 71 -12.46 -8.72 59.44
C ALA A 71 -13.12 -9.15 58.12
N VAL A 72 -13.11 -10.46 57.80
CA VAL A 72 -13.82 -11.00 56.63
C VAL A 72 -15.33 -10.74 56.74
N ARG A 73 -15.91 -10.96 57.92
CA ARG A 73 -17.34 -10.70 58.19
C ARG A 73 -17.68 -9.21 58.11
N GLU A 74 -16.83 -8.35 58.65
CA GLU A 74 -17.01 -6.89 58.59
C GLU A 74 -17.08 -6.38 57.14
N GLN A 75 -16.27 -6.94 56.24
CA GLN A 75 -16.21 -6.50 54.85
C GLN A 75 -17.26 -7.17 53.94
N LEU A 76 -17.64 -8.43 54.21
CA LEU A 76 -18.67 -9.14 53.46
C LEU A 76 -20.10 -8.72 53.87
N GLY A 77 -20.30 -8.41 55.15
CA GLY A 77 -21.60 -8.15 55.77
C GLY A 77 -22.16 -9.38 56.52
N GLU A 78 -23.28 -9.20 57.20
CA GLU A 78 -23.93 -10.29 57.95
C GLU A 78 -24.90 -11.09 57.06
N PRO A 79 -25.01 -12.42 57.23
CA PRO A 79 -25.90 -13.26 56.42
C PRO A 79 -27.39 -12.93 56.54
N LYS A 80 -27.79 -12.11 57.52
CA LYS A 80 -29.18 -11.65 57.68
C LYS A 80 -29.51 -10.47 56.78
N ASP A 81 -28.51 -9.66 56.42
CA ASP A 81 -28.67 -8.53 55.50
C ASP A 81 -28.91 -8.99 54.05
N PHE A 82 -28.70 -10.29 53.79
CA PHE A 82 -29.08 -11.00 52.56
C PHE A 82 -30.60 -11.07 52.32
N MET A 83 -31.44 -10.91 53.36
CA MET A 83 -32.88 -11.20 53.35
C MET A 83 -33.79 -9.98 53.15
N ALA A 84 -33.24 -8.77 52.99
CA ALA A 84 -34.08 -7.58 52.80
C ALA A 84 -34.68 -7.57 51.38
N ASP A 85 -35.72 -8.37 51.16
CA ASP A 85 -36.45 -8.46 49.88
C ASP A 85 -37.16 -7.14 49.49
N ASP A 86 -37.23 -6.12 50.36
CA ASP A 86 -37.99 -4.88 50.11
C ASP A 86 -37.22 -3.57 50.38
N MET A 87 -35.90 -3.59 50.48
CA MET A 87 -35.13 -2.34 50.43
C MET A 87 -34.25 -2.37 49.20
N ALA A 88 -34.60 -1.54 48.22
CA ALA A 88 -33.57 -0.89 47.44
C ALA A 88 -32.59 -0.31 48.46
N LEU A 89 -31.45 -0.98 48.66
CA LEU A 89 -30.31 -0.37 49.31
C LEU A 89 -29.93 0.79 48.40
N GLU A 90 -30.54 1.95 48.64
CA GLU A 90 -29.94 3.22 48.30
C GLU A 90 -28.61 3.21 49.05
N ILE A 91 -27.55 2.86 48.33
CA ILE A 91 -26.20 3.03 48.81
C ILE A 91 -26.04 4.54 48.97
N ASP A 92 -26.22 5.00 50.21
CA ASP A 92 -26.21 6.41 50.55
C ASP A 92 -24.86 7.02 50.14
N GLY A 93 -24.92 8.22 49.57
CA GLY A 93 -23.79 8.87 48.90
C GLY A 93 -22.59 9.15 49.82
N GLU A 94 -22.74 9.00 51.14
CA GLU A 94 -21.68 9.22 52.12
C GLU A 94 -20.73 8.03 52.31
N ILE A 95 -21.12 6.79 52.00
CA ILE A 95 -20.20 5.62 52.03
C ILE A 95 -19.21 5.65 50.84
N LEU A 96 -19.47 6.50 49.84
CA LEU A 96 -18.64 6.63 48.63
C LEU A 96 -17.36 7.46 48.82
N SER A 97 -17.14 8.08 49.98
CA SER A 97 -15.93 8.91 50.21
C SER A 97 -14.64 8.09 50.38
N GLN A 98 -14.75 6.79 50.68
CA GLN A 98 -13.69 5.81 50.47
C GLN A 98 -14.15 4.75 49.48
N GLY A 99 -14.38 5.16 48.23
CA GLY A 99 -14.76 4.24 47.17
C GLY A 99 -13.78 3.06 47.09
N PRO A 100 -14.27 1.80 46.99
CA PRO A 100 -13.42 0.62 46.89
C PRO A 100 -12.41 0.79 45.75
N LYS A 101 -11.18 0.31 45.95
CA LYS A 101 -10.07 0.48 45.01
C LYS A 101 -10.44 -0.11 43.64
N ARG A 102 -10.85 0.74 42.70
CA ARG A 102 -11.18 0.33 41.34
C ARG A 102 -9.95 -0.25 40.67
N LYS A 103 -10.12 -1.40 40.02
CA LYS A 103 -9.09 -2.05 39.22
C LYS A 103 -9.59 -2.24 37.81
N LEU A 104 -8.74 -1.98 36.84
CA LEU A 104 -9.07 -2.16 35.44
C LEU A 104 -8.97 -3.65 35.09
N TYR A 105 -10.11 -4.24 34.76
CA TYR A 105 -10.20 -5.60 34.22
C TYR A 105 -10.84 -5.57 32.83
N ARG A 106 -10.54 -6.57 31.99
CA ARG A 106 -11.27 -6.78 30.73
C ARG A 106 -12.57 -7.54 31.04
N ASN A 107 -13.68 -7.02 30.52
CA ASN A 107 -15.02 -7.58 30.76
C ASN A 107 -15.36 -8.64 29.70
N LEU A 108 -15.38 -9.91 30.11
CA LEU A 108 -15.70 -11.06 29.25
C LEU A 108 -17.21 -11.22 28.99
N ASN A 109 -18.07 -10.81 29.93
CA ASN A 109 -19.52 -10.92 29.80
C ASN A 109 -20.03 -10.14 28.59
N ILE A 110 -19.48 -8.95 28.32
CA ILE A 110 -19.88 -8.12 27.17
C ILE A 110 -18.75 -8.04 26.12
N ALA A 111 -17.93 -9.08 26.00
CA ALA A 111 -16.81 -9.10 25.06
C ALA A 111 -17.24 -9.33 23.60
N LEU A 112 -16.61 -8.58 22.69
CA LEU A 112 -16.60 -8.88 21.25
C LEU A 112 -15.25 -9.48 20.84
N VAL A 113 -14.17 -8.75 21.10
CA VAL A 113 -12.78 -9.18 20.83
C VAL A 113 -12.00 -8.98 22.12
N GLY A 114 -11.72 -10.01 22.91
CA GLY A 114 -10.87 -9.87 24.11
C GLY A 114 -11.40 -9.02 25.28
N GLY A 115 -12.55 -8.34 25.18
CA GLY A 115 -13.22 -7.66 26.30
C GLY A 115 -12.58 -6.35 26.81
N VAL A 116 -11.58 -5.81 26.10
CA VAL A 116 -10.82 -4.63 26.54
C VAL A 116 -11.68 -3.37 26.54
N LEU A 117 -12.37 -3.08 25.44
CA LEU A 117 -13.22 -1.87 25.34
C LEU A 117 -14.43 -1.93 26.28
N SER A 118 -14.99 -3.13 26.54
CA SER A 118 -16.04 -3.29 27.54
C SER A 118 -15.51 -3.08 28.95
N GLY A 119 -14.29 -3.55 29.26
CA GLY A 119 -13.63 -3.31 30.54
C GLY A 119 -13.33 -1.84 30.80
N ILE A 120 -12.73 -1.15 29.82
CA ILE A 120 -12.48 0.30 29.86
C ILE A 120 -13.80 1.05 30.06
N ALA A 121 -14.83 0.67 29.32
CA ALA A 121 -16.13 1.32 29.43
C ALA A 121 -16.78 1.15 30.82
N SER A 122 -16.70 -0.05 31.40
CA SER A 122 -17.16 -0.31 32.78
C SER A 122 -16.37 0.48 33.82
N TYR A 123 -15.04 0.57 33.67
CA TYR A 123 -14.17 1.31 34.60
C TYR A 123 -14.44 2.82 34.61
N PHE A 124 -14.64 3.41 33.42
CA PHE A 124 -14.92 4.84 33.24
C PHE A 124 -16.41 5.20 33.28
N HIS A 125 -17.31 4.23 33.52
CA HIS A 125 -18.77 4.43 33.50
C HIS A 125 -19.30 5.05 32.20
N ILE A 126 -18.68 4.73 31.06
CA ILE A 126 -19.13 5.18 29.73
C ILE A 126 -19.91 4.07 29.02
N ASN A 127 -20.79 4.45 28.09
CA ASN A 127 -21.49 3.45 27.29
C ASN A 127 -20.49 2.68 26.40
N VAL A 128 -20.47 1.35 26.53
CA VAL A 128 -19.62 0.44 25.75
C VAL A 128 -19.75 0.66 24.22
N LEU A 129 -20.93 1.07 23.74
CA LEU A 129 -21.15 1.36 22.32
C LEU A 129 -20.31 2.56 21.86
N TRP A 130 -20.23 3.63 22.65
CA TRP A 130 -19.44 4.82 22.33
C TRP A 130 -17.94 4.51 22.33
N ALA A 131 -17.46 3.74 23.32
CA ALA A 131 -16.06 3.30 23.36
C ALA A 131 -15.66 2.56 22.07
N ARG A 132 -16.56 1.72 21.52
CA ARG A 132 -16.33 0.98 20.29
C ARG A 132 -16.36 1.86 19.04
N VAL A 133 -17.30 2.81 18.95
CA VAL A 133 -17.37 3.75 17.82
C VAL A 133 -16.10 4.61 17.77
N ILE A 134 -15.65 5.13 18.91
CA ILE A 134 -14.40 5.89 19.01
C ILE A 134 -13.21 5.04 18.55
N PHE A 135 -13.12 3.78 18.99
CA PHE A 135 -12.05 2.88 18.57
C PHE A 135 -12.03 2.62 17.05
N ILE A 136 -13.21 2.42 16.43
CA ILE A 136 -13.32 2.22 14.98
C ILE A 136 -12.83 3.48 14.25
N VAL A 137 -13.32 4.66 14.64
CA VAL A 137 -12.89 5.94 14.05
C VAL A 137 -11.38 6.15 14.20
N LEU A 138 -10.84 5.89 15.40
CA LEU A 138 -9.41 6.03 15.68
C LEU A 138 -8.57 5.06 14.84
N SER A 139 -9.11 3.89 14.50
CA SER A 139 -8.44 2.90 13.65
C SER A 139 -8.27 3.35 12.20
N PHE A 140 -9.22 4.12 11.68
CA PHE A 140 -9.08 4.74 10.36
C PHE A 140 -8.14 5.96 10.39
N ILE A 141 -8.20 6.79 11.44
CA ILE A 141 -7.35 7.98 11.55
C ILE A 141 -5.87 7.61 11.75
N SER A 142 -5.61 6.57 12.57
CA SER A 142 -4.25 6.18 12.95
C SER A 142 -3.60 5.17 11.99
N PHE A 143 -4.19 4.92 10.81
CA PHE A 143 -3.71 3.92 9.85
C PHE A 143 -3.41 2.55 10.48
N GLY A 144 -4.26 2.11 11.42
CA GLY A 144 -4.13 0.80 12.09
C GLY A 144 -3.22 0.76 13.32
N VAL A 145 -2.56 1.86 13.72
CA VAL A 145 -1.75 1.89 14.95
C VAL A 145 -2.60 1.63 16.21
N SER A 146 -3.86 2.09 16.23
CA SER A 146 -4.81 1.77 17.32
C SER A 146 -5.05 0.27 17.50
N VAL A 147 -4.92 -0.54 16.46
CA VAL A 147 -5.09 -2.00 16.52
C VAL A 147 -3.92 -2.64 17.24
N LEU A 148 -2.69 -2.18 16.99
CA LEU A 148 -1.51 -2.62 17.73
C LEU A 148 -1.63 -2.24 19.21
N LEU A 149 -2.07 -1.00 19.49
CA LEU A 149 -2.34 -0.55 20.86
C LEU A 149 -3.38 -1.44 21.55
N TYR A 150 -4.44 -1.83 20.84
CA TYR A 150 -5.46 -2.75 21.35
C TYR A 150 -4.87 -4.11 21.76
N ILE A 151 -4.00 -4.68 20.94
CA ILE A 151 -3.36 -5.97 21.22
C ILE A 151 -2.48 -5.86 22.47
N VAL A 152 -1.73 -4.76 22.62
CA VAL A 152 -0.93 -4.50 23.82
C VAL A 152 -1.81 -4.42 25.08
N LEU A 153 -2.90 -3.64 25.03
CA LEU A 153 -3.84 -3.56 26.15
C LEU A 153 -4.51 -4.92 26.44
N TRP A 154 -4.78 -5.72 25.43
CA TRP A 154 -5.37 -7.05 25.59
C TRP A 154 -4.45 -8.05 26.31
N LEU A 155 -3.13 -7.90 26.14
CA LEU A 155 -2.12 -8.70 26.80
C LEU A 155 -1.88 -8.25 28.26
N ILE A 156 -1.84 -6.93 28.50
CA ILE A 156 -1.53 -6.36 29.82
C ILE A 156 -2.73 -6.45 30.79
N ILE A 157 -3.95 -6.20 30.31
CA ILE A 157 -5.13 -6.09 31.18
C ILE A 157 -5.70 -7.49 31.49
N PRO A 158 -5.78 -7.90 32.77
CA PRO A 158 -6.30 -9.22 33.15
C PRO A 158 -7.84 -9.34 32.99
N PRO A 159 -8.38 -10.54 32.67
CA PRO A 159 -9.83 -10.80 32.67
C PRO A 159 -10.44 -10.80 34.06
N ALA A 160 -11.60 -10.17 34.23
CA ALA A 160 -12.44 -10.37 35.40
C ALA A 160 -13.12 -11.75 35.30
N ARG A 161 -12.76 -12.67 36.19
CA ARG A 161 -13.32 -14.02 36.28
C ARG A 161 -14.26 -14.16 37.48
N THR A 162 -13.87 -13.64 38.64
CA THR A 162 -14.64 -13.77 39.89
C THR A 162 -15.74 -12.70 39.97
N ALA A 163 -16.81 -12.94 40.74
CA ALA A 163 -17.83 -11.90 40.99
C ALA A 163 -17.22 -10.65 41.65
N ALA A 164 -16.26 -10.84 42.54
CA ALA A 164 -15.51 -9.77 43.17
C ALA A 164 -14.76 -8.88 42.18
N GLU A 165 -14.03 -9.46 41.23
CA GLU A 165 -13.32 -8.71 40.18
C GLU A 165 -14.29 -7.92 39.28
N LYS A 166 -15.46 -8.49 38.97
CA LYS A 166 -16.52 -7.82 38.20
C LYS A 166 -17.06 -6.60 38.95
N LEU A 167 -17.32 -6.71 40.25
CA LEU A 167 -17.77 -5.60 41.10
C LEU A 167 -16.68 -4.53 41.25
N GLN A 168 -15.42 -4.93 41.44
CA GLN A 168 -14.27 -4.01 41.51
C GLN A 168 -14.07 -3.21 40.23
N MET A 169 -14.30 -3.83 39.06
CA MET A 169 -14.24 -3.17 37.76
C MET A 169 -15.31 -2.08 37.61
N GLU A 170 -16.53 -2.34 38.09
CA GLU A 170 -17.62 -1.35 38.10
C GLU A 170 -17.48 -0.34 39.25
N GLY A 171 -16.57 -0.58 40.20
CA GLY A 171 -16.42 0.24 41.40
C GLY A 171 -17.59 0.14 42.37
N ARG A 172 -18.31 -1.00 42.35
CA ARG A 172 -19.32 -1.34 43.36
C ARG A 172 -18.64 -1.95 44.59
N PRO A 173 -19.18 -1.78 45.80
CA PRO A 173 -18.68 -2.47 46.98
C PRO A 173 -18.77 -3.98 46.78
N VAL A 174 -17.78 -4.74 47.25
CA VAL A 174 -17.76 -6.21 47.14
C VAL A 174 -18.33 -6.82 48.41
N THR A 175 -19.65 -6.69 48.56
CA THR A 175 -20.44 -7.23 49.67
C THR A 175 -21.32 -8.38 49.20
N LEU A 176 -21.80 -9.17 50.14
CA LEU A 176 -22.73 -10.26 49.89
C LEU A 176 -23.95 -9.85 49.04
N ALA A 177 -24.59 -8.73 49.36
CA ALA A 177 -25.74 -8.20 48.63
C ALA A 177 -25.41 -7.89 47.15
N SER A 178 -24.22 -7.33 46.90
CA SER A 178 -23.77 -6.99 45.54
C SER A 178 -23.40 -8.22 44.70
N ILE A 179 -22.87 -9.28 45.32
CA ILE A 179 -22.56 -10.55 44.66
C ILE A 179 -23.85 -11.26 44.25
N ARG A 180 -24.87 -11.28 45.14
CA ARG A 180 -26.21 -11.80 44.83
C ARG A 180 -26.87 -11.05 43.67
N ALA A 181 -26.87 -9.72 43.73
CA ALA A 181 -27.47 -8.88 42.69
C ALA A 181 -26.83 -9.07 41.30
N LEU A 182 -25.54 -9.43 41.25
CA LEU A 182 -24.87 -9.79 39.99
C LEU A 182 -25.32 -11.15 39.45
N ASN A 183 -25.55 -12.14 40.31
CA ASN A 183 -25.90 -13.49 39.89
C ASN A 183 -27.35 -13.58 39.38
N GLU A 184 -28.30 -12.92 40.07
CA GLU A 184 -29.72 -12.88 39.68
C GLU A 184 -29.98 -12.24 38.29
N GLY A 185 -29.06 -11.42 37.77
CA GLY A 185 -29.22 -10.72 36.49
C GLY A 185 -28.82 -11.49 35.22
N GLY A 186 -28.25 -12.70 35.34
CA GLY A 186 -27.28 -13.21 34.35
C GLY A 186 -27.76 -13.97 33.10
N SER A 187 -28.78 -14.84 33.16
CA SER A 187 -28.77 -15.98 32.19
C SER A 187 -29.45 -15.75 30.83
N ASN A 188 -30.64 -15.12 30.75
CA ASN A 188 -31.41 -15.05 29.49
C ASN A 188 -31.50 -13.66 28.83
N VAL A 189 -31.41 -12.58 29.62
CA VAL A 189 -31.50 -11.20 29.11
C VAL A 189 -30.17 -10.76 28.47
N GLU A 190 -29.05 -11.24 29.00
CA GLU A 190 -27.72 -10.91 28.47
C GLU A 190 -27.46 -11.51 27.10
N GLU A 191 -27.91 -12.74 26.79
CA GLU A 191 -27.65 -13.38 25.50
C GLU A 191 -28.35 -12.67 24.33
N LYS A 192 -29.65 -12.37 24.47
CA LYS A 192 -30.39 -11.59 23.47
C LYS A 192 -29.80 -10.18 23.30
N ARG A 193 -29.37 -9.56 24.39
CA ARG A 193 -28.69 -8.24 24.37
C ARG A 193 -27.34 -8.32 23.65
N ARG A 194 -26.54 -9.37 23.89
CA ARG A 194 -25.24 -9.62 23.24
C ARG A 194 -25.38 -9.76 21.72
N THR A 195 -26.32 -10.58 21.24
CA THR A 195 -26.55 -10.78 19.79
C THR A 195 -26.99 -9.50 19.11
N LYS A 196 -27.93 -8.75 19.71
CA LYS A 196 -28.39 -7.46 19.18
C LYS A 196 -27.26 -6.43 19.09
N VAL A 197 -26.38 -6.39 20.08
CA VAL A 197 -25.21 -5.50 20.11
C VAL A 197 -24.17 -5.89 19.06
N ARG A 198 -23.89 -7.19 18.88
CA ARG A 198 -22.96 -7.69 17.84
C ARG A 198 -23.41 -7.31 16.44
N VAL A 199 -24.69 -7.57 16.12
CA VAL A 199 -25.29 -7.19 14.83
C VAL A 199 -25.14 -5.70 14.60
N ARG A 200 -25.54 -4.87 15.57
CA ARG A 200 -25.48 -3.41 15.47
C ARG A 200 -24.06 -2.90 15.17
N ILE A 201 -23.05 -3.48 15.79
CA ILE A 201 -21.66 -3.10 15.53
C ILE A 201 -21.20 -3.55 14.14
N ALA A 202 -21.47 -4.80 13.76
CA ALA A 202 -21.08 -5.31 12.44
C ALA A 202 -21.64 -4.44 11.31
N THR A 203 -22.89 -4.02 11.43
CA THR A 203 -23.55 -3.12 10.47
C THR A 203 -23.02 -1.68 10.49
N ILE A 204 -22.60 -1.13 11.65
CA ILE A 204 -21.94 0.18 11.71
C ILE A 204 -20.57 0.10 11.03
N VAL A 205 -19.79 -0.95 11.31
CA VAL A 205 -18.50 -1.20 10.66
C VAL A 205 -18.67 -1.31 9.15
N LEU A 206 -19.66 -2.09 8.69
CA LEU A 206 -20.01 -2.18 7.27
C LEU A 206 -20.30 -0.79 6.66
N GLY A 207 -21.05 0.05 7.39
CA GLY A 207 -21.35 1.40 6.95
C GLY A 207 -20.11 2.29 6.83
N VAL A 208 -19.22 2.26 7.83
CA VAL A 208 -17.96 3.03 7.80
C VAL A 208 -17.04 2.56 6.67
N VAL A 209 -16.88 1.24 6.51
CA VAL A 209 -16.08 0.65 5.42
C VAL A 209 -16.63 1.05 4.06
N SER A 210 -17.96 1.06 3.89
CA SER A 210 -18.56 1.50 2.62
C SER A 210 -18.36 3.00 2.34
N ILE A 211 -18.32 3.87 3.36
CA ILE A 211 -17.95 5.28 3.17
C ILE A 211 -16.49 5.40 2.73
N ALA A 212 -15.58 4.68 3.37
CA ALA A 212 -14.17 4.68 2.99
C ALA A 212 -14.01 4.20 1.53
N ALA A 213 -14.71 3.13 1.14
CA ALA A 213 -14.75 2.66 -0.24
C ALA A 213 -15.30 3.74 -1.20
N ALA A 214 -16.40 4.42 -0.84
CA ALA A 214 -16.94 5.52 -1.64
C ALA A 214 -15.91 6.65 -1.86
N MET A 215 -15.18 7.05 -0.81
CA MET A 215 -14.12 8.06 -0.89
C MET A 215 -12.98 7.62 -1.81
N THR A 216 -12.57 6.36 -1.76
CA THR A 216 -11.53 5.83 -2.66
C THR A 216 -11.98 5.84 -4.12
N VAL A 217 -13.25 5.51 -4.39
CA VAL A 217 -13.82 5.56 -5.74
C VAL A 217 -13.84 7.00 -6.26
N VAL A 218 -14.26 7.97 -5.45
CA VAL A 218 -14.24 9.39 -5.84
C VAL A 218 -12.81 9.86 -6.13
N ALA A 219 -11.87 9.56 -5.25
CA ALA A 219 -10.46 9.91 -5.45
C ALA A 219 -9.90 9.31 -6.75
N ALA A 220 -10.22 8.05 -7.04
CA ALA A 220 -9.82 7.38 -8.28
C ALA A 220 -10.43 8.07 -9.52
N LEU A 221 -11.73 8.40 -9.49
CA LEU A 221 -12.40 9.12 -10.58
C LEU A 221 -11.79 10.50 -10.83
N VAL A 222 -11.42 11.23 -9.77
CA VAL A 222 -10.75 12.53 -9.87
C VAL A 222 -9.33 12.38 -10.43
N ALA A 223 -8.56 11.40 -9.93
CA ALA A 223 -7.20 11.15 -10.39
C ALA A 223 -7.14 10.76 -11.87
N VAL A 224 -8.07 9.92 -12.33
CA VAL A 224 -8.20 9.56 -13.75
C VAL A 224 -8.52 10.79 -14.60
N ASN A 225 -9.50 11.62 -14.21
CA ASN A 225 -9.80 12.85 -14.94
C ASN A 225 -8.60 13.79 -15.03
N LEU A 226 -7.88 14.02 -13.92
CA LEU A 226 -6.71 14.89 -13.90
C LEU A 226 -5.59 14.35 -14.80
N SER A 227 -5.39 13.03 -14.80
CA SER A 227 -4.42 12.37 -15.67
C SER A 227 -4.77 12.56 -17.15
N MET A 228 -6.05 12.44 -17.49
CA MET A 228 -6.55 12.66 -18.85
C MET A 228 -6.40 14.12 -19.31
N VAL A 229 -6.69 15.10 -18.43
CA VAL A 229 -6.49 16.52 -18.73
C VAL A 229 -5.02 16.84 -19.01
N LYS A 230 -4.10 16.32 -18.17
CA LYS A 230 -2.65 16.48 -18.39
C LYS A 230 -2.21 15.84 -19.70
N ALA A 231 -2.73 14.65 -20.03
CA ALA A 231 -2.41 13.97 -21.28
C ALA A 231 -2.95 14.71 -22.51
N GLY A 232 -4.14 15.34 -22.42
CA GLY A 232 -4.73 16.13 -23.50
C GLY A 232 -4.01 17.45 -23.79
N GLN A 233 -3.24 17.97 -22.83
CA GLN A 233 -2.47 19.21 -22.97
C GLN A 233 -1.10 18.99 -23.65
N ILE A 234 -0.68 17.73 -23.80
CA ILE A 234 0.51 17.32 -24.55
C ILE A 234 0.06 16.97 -25.98
N ASP A 235 0.09 17.98 -26.86
CA ASP A 235 -0.05 17.92 -28.31
C ASP A 235 -1.19 17.07 -28.90
N GLY A 236 -2.39 17.67 -28.99
CA GLY A 236 -3.33 17.41 -30.10
C GLY A 236 -3.92 16.00 -30.20
N VAL A 237 -3.86 15.21 -29.14
CA VAL A 237 -4.29 13.80 -29.15
C VAL A 237 -5.83 13.68 -29.16
N ARG A 238 -6.44 13.73 -30.34
CA ARG A 238 -7.84 13.30 -30.56
C ARG A 238 -8.05 11.79 -30.38
N ALA A 239 -7.02 11.03 -30.01
CA ALA A 239 -7.22 9.64 -29.58
C ALA A 239 -8.21 9.59 -28.39
N PHE A 240 -8.22 10.62 -27.52
CA PHE A 240 -9.22 10.74 -26.45
C PHE A 240 -10.66 10.94 -26.97
N ASP A 241 -10.86 11.70 -28.06
CA ASP A 241 -12.19 11.91 -28.66
C ASP A 241 -12.80 10.57 -29.10
N GLN A 242 -11.98 9.67 -29.65
CA GLN A 242 -12.48 8.38 -30.12
C GLN A 242 -12.78 7.40 -28.97
N TYR A 243 -12.00 7.42 -27.88
CA TYR A 243 -12.27 6.61 -26.68
C TYR A 243 -13.31 7.23 -25.73
N GLN A 244 -13.80 8.44 -26.02
CA GLN A 244 -14.74 9.19 -25.21
C GLN A 244 -16.00 8.39 -24.80
N PRO A 245 -16.67 7.57 -25.65
CA PRO A 245 -17.83 6.79 -25.20
C PRO A 245 -17.45 5.66 -24.23
N ALA A 246 -16.31 4.99 -24.45
CA ALA A 246 -15.83 3.95 -23.54
C ALA A 246 -15.46 4.53 -22.17
N ILE A 247 -14.78 5.69 -22.19
CA ILE A 247 -14.43 6.45 -20.98
C ILE A 247 -15.70 6.90 -20.25
N ALA A 248 -16.69 7.45 -20.97
CA ALA A 248 -17.97 7.87 -20.37
C ALA A 248 -18.71 6.71 -19.69
N LEU A 249 -18.73 5.52 -20.30
CA LEU A 249 -19.33 4.33 -19.71
C LEU A 249 -18.57 3.85 -18.46
N ALA A 250 -17.23 3.91 -18.47
CA ALA A 250 -16.41 3.61 -17.31
C ALA A 250 -16.66 4.61 -16.16
N PHE A 251 -16.81 5.89 -16.47
CA PHE A 251 -17.21 6.91 -15.50
C PHE A 251 -18.59 6.63 -14.90
N ALA A 252 -19.57 6.29 -15.73
CA ALA A 252 -20.91 5.92 -15.27
C ALA A 252 -20.87 4.70 -14.32
N ALA A 253 -20.06 3.68 -14.65
CA ALA A 253 -19.85 2.53 -13.77
C ALA A 253 -19.25 2.93 -12.41
N GLY A 254 -18.28 3.84 -12.40
CA GLY A 254 -17.70 4.38 -11.17
C GLY A 254 -18.70 5.16 -10.31
N VAL A 255 -19.56 5.99 -10.93
CA VAL A 255 -20.63 6.71 -10.23
C VAL A 255 -21.66 5.73 -9.64
N LEU A 256 -22.00 4.67 -10.37
CA LEU A 256 -22.90 3.62 -9.86
C LEU A 256 -22.28 2.86 -8.69
N LEU A 257 -20.97 2.56 -8.74
CA LEU A 257 -20.27 1.97 -7.61
C LEU A 257 -20.27 2.88 -6.38
N PHE A 258 -20.05 4.19 -6.57
CA PHE A 258 -20.16 5.17 -5.49
C PHE A 258 -21.57 5.20 -4.87
N MET A 259 -22.61 5.21 -5.70
CA MET A 259 -24.00 5.14 -5.25
C MET A 259 -24.29 3.84 -4.49
N LEU A 260 -23.74 2.70 -4.94
CA LEU A 260 -23.85 1.43 -4.23
C LEU A 260 -23.20 1.50 -2.84
N CYS A 261 -21.99 2.05 -2.75
CA CYS A 261 -21.31 2.25 -1.47
C CYS A 261 -22.13 3.14 -0.52
N ILE A 262 -22.72 4.24 -1.01
CA ILE A 262 -23.62 5.09 -0.21
C ILE A 262 -24.87 4.32 0.24
N LEU A 263 -25.50 3.54 -0.64
CA LEU A 263 -26.67 2.74 -0.28
C LEU A 263 -26.35 1.73 0.83
N VAL A 264 -25.19 1.05 0.73
CA VAL A 264 -24.70 0.14 1.77
C VAL A 264 -24.40 0.90 3.06
N ALA A 265 -23.82 2.10 2.97
CA ALA A 265 -23.57 2.95 4.13
C ALA A 265 -24.85 3.32 4.86
N ILE A 266 -25.85 3.83 4.13
CA ILE A 266 -27.16 4.19 4.69
C ILE A 266 -27.83 2.96 5.31
N ALA A 267 -27.80 1.81 4.64
CA ALA A 267 -28.36 0.57 5.17
C ALA A 267 -27.68 0.14 6.48
N GLY A 268 -26.34 0.21 6.51
CA GLY A 268 -25.52 -0.11 7.67
C GLY A 268 -25.79 0.81 8.87
N PHE A 269 -25.87 2.12 8.67
CA PHE A 269 -26.13 3.06 9.76
C PHE A 269 -27.57 3.06 10.25
N THR A 270 -28.54 2.93 9.34
CA THR A 270 -29.96 2.98 9.70
C THR A 270 -30.50 1.67 10.27
N GLN A 271 -29.76 0.55 10.16
CA GLN A 271 -30.19 -0.79 10.59
C GLN A 271 -31.49 -1.28 9.93
N LYS A 272 -31.92 -0.64 8.83
CA LYS A 272 -33.21 -0.88 8.19
C LYS A 272 -32.99 -1.46 6.79
N PHE A 273 -32.74 -2.76 6.71
CA PHE A 273 -32.66 -3.48 5.44
C PHE A 273 -34.05 -3.71 4.85
N ASN A 274 -34.65 -2.64 4.33
CA ASN A 274 -35.95 -2.71 3.67
C ASN A 274 -35.82 -3.33 2.28
N LYS A 275 -36.90 -3.97 1.79
CA LYS A 275 -36.98 -4.52 0.42
C LYS A 275 -36.56 -3.49 -0.65
N ARG A 276 -36.87 -2.21 -0.44
CA ARG A 276 -36.47 -1.11 -1.33
C ARG A 276 -34.95 -0.98 -1.47
N ILE A 277 -34.19 -1.04 -0.37
CA ILE A 277 -32.72 -0.93 -0.40
C ILE A 277 -32.11 -2.11 -1.15
N TRP A 278 -32.63 -3.31 -0.91
CA TRP A 278 -32.19 -4.52 -1.62
C TRP A 278 -32.44 -4.43 -3.12
N ILE A 279 -33.65 -4.02 -3.51
CA ILE A 279 -34.01 -3.83 -4.92
C ILE A 279 -33.12 -2.77 -5.56
N SER A 280 -32.95 -1.61 -4.93
CA SER A 280 -32.06 -0.54 -5.43
C SER A 280 -30.62 -1.00 -5.56
N GLY A 281 -30.09 -1.74 -4.58
CA GLY A 281 -28.72 -2.29 -4.62
C GLY A 281 -28.52 -3.24 -5.80
N ILE A 282 -29.46 -4.17 -6.01
CA ILE A 282 -29.41 -5.12 -7.15
C ILE A 282 -29.44 -4.37 -8.48
N ILE A 283 -30.32 -3.38 -8.63
CA ILE A 283 -30.41 -2.57 -9.86
C ILE A 283 -29.09 -1.85 -10.13
N VAL A 284 -28.51 -1.20 -9.11
CA VAL A 284 -27.24 -0.46 -9.25
C VAL A 284 -26.09 -1.40 -9.61
N ILE A 285 -26.05 -2.61 -9.04
CA ILE A 285 -25.04 -3.63 -9.39
C ILE A 285 -25.16 -4.05 -10.85
N ILE A 286 -26.38 -4.36 -11.32
CA ILE A 286 -26.62 -4.79 -12.71
C ILE A 286 -26.24 -3.67 -13.68
N LEU A 287 -26.65 -2.43 -13.41
CA LEU A 287 -26.30 -1.27 -14.23
C LEU A 287 -24.79 -0.99 -14.19
N GLY A 288 -24.16 -1.09 -13.02
CA GLY A 288 -22.72 -0.85 -12.86
C GLY A 288 -21.89 -1.86 -13.63
N LEU A 289 -22.24 -3.15 -13.52
CA LEU A 289 -21.56 -4.22 -14.25
C LEU A 289 -21.77 -4.11 -15.77
N SER A 290 -22.98 -3.80 -16.22
CA SER A 290 -23.24 -3.64 -17.65
C SER A 290 -22.51 -2.44 -18.24
N SER A 291 -22.46 -1.30 -17.55
CA SER A 291 -21.66 -0.14 -17.94
C SER A 291 -20.16 -0.46 -17.95
N PHE A 292 -19.65 -1.21 -16.97
CA PHE A 292 -18.24 -1.60 -16.93
C PHE A 292 -17.86 -2.53 -18.08
N VAL A 293 -18.66 -3.57 -18.33
CA VAL A 293 -18.44 -4.51 -19.45
C VAL A 293 -18.55 -3.78 -20.78
N GLY A 294 -19.56 -2.91 -20.95
CA GLY A 294 -19.72 -2.10 -22.15
C GLY A 294 -18.52 -1.18 -22.41
N ALA A 295 -17.95 -0.57 -21.36
CA ALA A 295 -16.74 0.24 -21.47
C ALA A 295 -15.56 -0.60 -22.02
N ALA A 296 -15.34 -1.78 -21.44
CA ALA A 296 -14.25 -2.67 -21.85
C ALA A 296 -14.41 -3.17 -23.29
N VAL A 297 -15.62 -3.55 -23.69
CA VAL A 297 -15.92 -3.99 -25.06
C VAL A 297 -15.72 -2.85 -26.06
N LEU A 298 -16.20 -1.65 -25.76
CA LEU A 298 -16.00 -0.49 -26.65
C LEU A 298 -14.52 -0.12 -26.78
N ALA A 299 -13.78 -0.08 -25.67
CA ALA A 299 -12.36 0.24 -25.70
C ALA A 299 -11.55 -0.76 -26.55
N THR A 300 -11.81 -2.06 -26.39
CA THR A 300 -11.14 -3.11 -27.16
C THR A 300 -11.53 -3.08 -28.64
N TYR A 301 -12.82 -2.89 -28.95
CA TYR A 301 -13.30 -2.75 -30.32
C TYR A 301 -12.69 -1.53 -31.04
N GLN A 302 -12.64 -0.37 -30.36
CA GLN A 302 -12.06 0.85 -30.89
C GLN A 302 -10.55 0.71 -31.12
N SER A 303 -9.82 0.09 -30.19
CA SER A 303 -8.39 -0.19 -30.35
C SER A 303 -8.12 -1.10 -31.56
N ARG A 304 -8.93 -2.16 -31.72
CA ARG A 304 -8.80 -3.09 -32.85
C ARG A 304 -9.07 -2.42 -34.19
N THR A 305 -10.17 -1.67 -34.29
CA THR A 305 -10.53 -0.96 -35.54
C THR A 305 -9.49 0.08 -35.93
N GLN A 306 -8.89 0.78 -34.96
CA GLN A 306 -7.79 1.70 -35.17
C GLN A 306 -6.54 0.99 -35.68
N TYR A 307 -6.15 -0.12 -35.06
CA TYR A 307 -4.99 -0.90 -35.49
C TYR A 307 -5.15 -1.39 -36.94
N GLU A 308 -6.32 -1.93 -37.27
CA GLU A 308 -6.62 -2.36 -38.64
C GLU A 308 -6.64 -1.20 -39.64
N ALA A 309 -7.17 -0.03 -39.26
CA ALA A 309 -7.16 1.16 -40.11
C ALA A 309 -5.74 1.65 -40.40
N ILE A 310 -4.85 1.65 -39.39
CA ILE A 310 -3.44 2.01 -39.55
C ILE A 310 -2.76 1.04 -40.51
N GLN A 311 -2.97 -0.27 -40.36
CA GLN A 311 -2.37 -1.27 -41.26
C GLN A 311 -2.88 -1.11 -42.70
N ARG A 312 -4.19 -0.91 -42.91
CA ARG A 312 -4.78 -0.70 -44.25
C ARG A 312 -4.34 0.60 -44.92
N ASN A 313 -4.03 1.64 -44.14
CA ASN A 313 -3.63 2.96 -44.63
C ASN A 313 -2.12 3.18 -44.63
N THR A 314 -1.33 2.22 -44.17
CA THR A 314 0.13 2.28 -44.26
C THR A 314 0.57 1.85 -45.66
N VAL A 315 1.41 2.65 -46.29
CA VAL A 315 1.98 2.40 -47.62
C VAL A 315 3.49 2.52 -47.57
N GLU A 316 4.17 1.74 -48.41
CA GLU A 316 5.59 1.90 -48.69
C GLU A 316 5.74 2.76 -49.95
N THR A 317 6.47 3.86 -49.84
CA THR A 317 6.77 4.77 -50.94
C THR A 317 8.27 4.89 -51.14
N THR A 318 8.72 4.93 -52.39
CA THR A 318 10.13 5.18 -52.69
C THR A 318 10.37 6.68 -52.72
N VAL A 319 11.38 7.15 -51.98
CA VAL A 319 11.81 8.55 -51.99
C VAL A 319 12.88 8.71 -53.08
N LYS A 320 12.80 9.80 -53.84
CA LYS A 320 13.75 10.08 -54.91
C LYS A 320 15.17 10.17 -54.35
N MET A 321 16.09 9.38 -54.91
CA MET A 321 17.48 9.38 -54.49
C MET A 321 18.19 10.66 -54.98
N PRO A 322 18.92 11.39 -54.11
CA PRO A 322 19.70 12.54 -54.52
C PRO A 322 20.88 12.15 -55.42
N GLU A 323 21.30 13.06 -56.29
CA GLU A 323 22.55 12.89 -57.02
C GLU A 323 23.73 12.83 -56.05
N LYS A 324 24.76 12.04 -56.40
CA LYS A 324 25.99 11.85 -55.60
C LYS A 324 25.76 11.21 -54.22
N PHE A 325 24.58 10.67 -53.93
CA PHE A 325 24.33 9.98 -52.65
C PHE A 325 25.28 8.80 -52.41
N GLY A 326 25.69 8.08 -53.46
CA GLY A 326 26.64 6.96 -53.33
C GLY A 326 28.05 7.35 -52.85
N ALA A 327 28.37 8.65 -52.76
CA ALA A 327 29.67 9.15 -52.31
C ALA A 327 29.59 9.91 -50.97
N ILE A 328 28.46 9.83 -50.26
CA ILE A 328 28.33 10.51 -48.96
C ILE A 328 29.23 9.85 -47.92
N LYS A 329 29.69 10.65 -46.98
CA LYS A 329 30.45 10.20 -45.81
C LYS A 329 29.78 10.59 -44.50
N SER A 330 28.78 11.46 -44.54
CA SER A 330 28.06 11.86 -43.34
C SER A 330 26.56 11.90 -43.54
N LEU A 331 25.83 11.64 -42.46
CA LEU A 331 24.38 11.69 -42.39
C LEU A 331 23.95 12.64 -41.27
N SER A 332 23.03 13.55 -41.57
CA SER A 332 22.37 14.41 -40.60
C SER A 332 20.88 14.11 -40.61
N VAL A 333 20.32 13.78 -39.44
CA VAL A 333 18.92 13.39 -39.24
C VAL A 333 18.23 14.44 -38.37
N ASP A 334 17.17 15.03 -38.92
CA ASP A 334 16.30 15.98 -38.25
C ASP A 334 14.86 15.67 -38.61
N VAL A 335 14.24 14.78 -37.83
CA VAL A 335 12.89 14.26 -38.07
C VAL A 335 12.03 14.34 -36.80
N PRO A 336 10.69 14.35 -36.93
CA PRO A 336 9.79 14.35 -35.78
C PRO A 336 9.99 13.11 -34.89
N SER A 337 9.64 13.21 -33.61
CA SER A 337 9.70 12.10 -32.64
C SER A 337 8.85 10.87 -33.00
N THR A 338 7.88 11.00 -33.89
CA THR A 338 7.08 9.87 -34.41
C THR A 338 7.76 9.11 -35.55
N THR A 339 8.98 9.50 -35.91
CA THR A 339 9.72 8.98 -37.07
C THR A 339 11.00 8.27 -36.65
N SER A 340 11.23 7.10 -37.26
CA SER A 340 12.46 6.32 -37.12
C SER A 340 13.21 6.25 -38.45
N VAL A 341 14.48 6.63 -38.46
CA VAL A 341 15.39 6.47 -39.60
C VAL A 341 16.23 5.21 -39.39
N VAL A 342 16.19 4.29 -40.35
CA VAL A 342 16.98 3.07 -40.35
C VAL A 342 17.99 3.19 -41.48
N TYR A 343 19.25 3.44 -41.14
CA TYR A 343 20.34 3.47 -42.10
C TYR A 343 21.05 2.11 -42.13
N VAL A 344 21.15 1.54 -43.32
CA VAL A 344 21.85 0.28 -43.59
C VAL A 344 23.01 0.58 -44.52
N ALA A 345 24.24 0.44 -44.01
CA ALA A 345 25.45 0.61 -44.81
C ALA A 345 25.67 -0.64 -45.67
N ASP A 346 25.39 -0.48 -46.95
CA ASP A 346 25.51 -1.48 -48.00
C ASP A 346 26.04 -0.78 -49.26
N ASP A 347 27.30 -1.06 -49.60
CA ASP A 347 27.97 -0.43 -50.75
C ASP A 347 27.37 -0.90 -52.10
N SER A 348 26.54 -1.95 -52.10
CA SER A 348 25.93 -2.52 -53.32
C SER A 348 24.54 -1.97 -53.64
N ILE A 349 23.86 -1.35 -52.67
CA ILE A 349 22.47 -0.91 -52.81
C ILE A 349 22.32 0.53 -52.33
N THR A 350 21.79 1.39 -53.21
CA THR A 350 21.39 2.75 -52.85
C THR A 350 19.90 2.91 -53.05
N SER A 351 19.12 2.96 -51.96
CA SER A 351 17.67 3.18 -52.03
C SER A 351 17.12 3.85 -50.77
N ILE A 352 16.03 4.59 -50.93
CA ILE A 352 15.32 5.21 -49.80
C ILE A 352 13.86 4.80 -49.88
N LYS A 353 13.39 4.13 -48.82
CA LYS A 353 12.02 3.65 -48.68
C LYS A 353 11.39 4.28 -47.45
N GLN A 354 10.20 4.82 -47.60
CA GLN A 354 9.40 5.37 -46.52
C GLN A 354 8.14 4.53 -46.33
N ARG A 355 7.98 3.95 -45.15
CA ARG A 355 6.74 3.31 -44.70
C ARG A 355 6.01 4.28 -43.78
N SER A 356 4.84 4.76 -44.21
CA SER A 356 4.03 5.73 -43.46
C SER A 356 2.56 5.63 -43.82
N LEU A 357 1.70 6.33 -43.09
CA LEU A 357 0.31 6.53 -43.51
C LEU A 357 0.26 7.23 -44.88
N LYS A 358 -0.79 6.97 -45.68
CA LYS A 358 -0.98 7.52 -47.04
C LYS A 358 -0.94 9.06 -47.10
N ASP A 359 -1.43 9.71 -46.06
CA ASP A 359 -1.52 11.17 -45.90
C ASP A 359 -0.31 11.78 -45.19
N ALA A 360 0.66 10.95 -44.78
CA ALA A 360 1.88 11.42 -44.15
C ALA A 360 2.73 12.26 -45.13
N PRO A 361 3.43 13.30 -44.64
CA PRO A 361 4.40 14.02 -45.44
C PRO A 361 5.50 13.06 -45.93
N LYS A 362 6.07 13.38 -47.10
CA LYS A 362 7.20 12.62 -47.65
C LYS A 362 8.51 13.19 -47.13
N ALA A 363 9.45 12.31 -46.81
CA ALA A 363 10.79 12.69 -46.40
C ALA A 363 11.52 13.33 -47.58
N THR A 364 12.33 14.33 -47.27
CA THR A 364 13.24 14.97 -48.22
C THR A 364 14.66 14.65 -47.79
N VAL A 365 15.45 14.13 -48.72
CA VAL A 365 16.88 13.90 -48.54
C VAL A 365 17.62 14.78 -49.51
N THR A 366 18.57 15.57 -49.00
CA THR A 366 19.44 16.42 -49.83
C THR A 366 20.90 16.07 -49.56
N VAL A 367 21.77 16.26 -50.55
CA VAL A 367 23.21 16.03 -50.40
C VAL A 367 23.95 17.33 -50.64
N GLU A 368 24.70 17.78 -49.65
CA GLU A 368 25.54 18.98 -49.70
C GLU A 368 26.92 18.63 -49.17
N ASN A 369 27.99 18.92 -49.94
CA ASN A 369 29.38 18.73 -49.53
C ASN A 369 29.71 17.31 -49.00
N GLY A 370 29.12 16.27 -49.59
CA GLY A 370 29.34 14.88 -49.15
C GLY A 370 28.56 14.47 -47.89
N SER A 371 27.66 15.34 -47.40
CA SER A 371 26.75 15.06 -46.30
C SER A 371 25.31 14.93 -46.79
N ALA A 372 24.65 13.83 -46.46
CA ALA A 372 23.21 13.69 -46.63
C ALA A 372 22.47 14.33 -45.45
N LYS A 373 21.45 15.14 -45.72
CA LYS A 373 20.54 15.71 -44.73
C LYS A 373 19.14 15.11 -44.94
N VAL A 374 18.60 14.48 -43.90
CA VAL A 374 17.28 13.86 -43.89
C VAL A 374 16.35 14.75 -43.09
N ARG A 375 15.27 15.20 -43.73
CA ARG A 375 14.23 16.00 -43.10
C ARG A 375 12.85 15.45 -43.40
N LEU A 376 11.96 15.56 -42.43
CA LEU A 376 10.55 15.23 -42.59
C LEU A 376 9.72 16.30 -41.89
N ALA A 377 8.76 16.90 -42.61
CA ALA A 377 7.83 17.83 -41.98
C ALA A 377 6.99 17.10 -40.93
N PRO A 378 6.64 17.73 -39.79
CA PRO A 378 5.71 17.13 -38.84
C PRO A 378 4.34 16.89 -39.50
N GLN A 379 3.68 15.79 -39.13
CA GLN A 379 2.30 15.56 -39.55
C GLN A 379 1.39 16.65 -38.96
N LYS A 380 0.46 17.17 -39.76
CA LYS A 380 -0.56 18.12 -39.27
C LYS A 380 -1.44 17.50 -38.18
N GLN A 381 -1.67 16.19 -38.25
CA GLN A 381 -2.44 15.41 -37.29
C GLN A 381 -1.71 14.09 -37.01
N PRO A 382 -0.76 14.07 -36.05
CA PRO A 382 -0.01 12.88 -35.75
C PRO A 382 -0.92 11.81 -35.14
N ASN A 383 -0.92 10.61 -35.70
CA ASN A 383 -1.56 9.46 -35.07
C ASN A 383 -0.54 8.79 -34.12
N PRO A 384 -0.73 8.83 -32.79
CA PRO A 384 0.24 8.30 -31.84
C PRO A 384 0.45 6.78 -31.94
N MET A 385 -0.49 6.06 -32.58
CA MET A 385 -0.38 4.62 -32.83
C MET A 385 0.31 4.30 -34.17
N ALA A 386 0.63 5.31 -34.99
CA ALA A 386 1.31 5.13 -36.27
C ALA A 386 2.70 5.77 -36.22
N SER A 387 3.73 5.01 -36.59
CA SER A 387 5.09 5.53 -36.77
C SER A 387 5.45 5.61 -38.25
N THR A 388 6.28 6.59 -38.59
CA THR A 388 6.90 6.66 -39.93
C THR A 388 8.28 6.04 -39.85
N ILE A 389 8.58 5.10 -40.75
CA ILE A 389 9.89 4.44 -40.84
C ILE A 389 10.52 4.83 -42.17
N LEU A 390 11.71 5.41 -42.12
CA LEU A 390 12.51 5.74 -43.30
C LEU A 390 13.73 4.82 -43.34
N THR A 391 13.75 3.88 -44.28
CA THR A 391 14.88 2.98 -44.49
C THR A 391 15.77 3.51 -45.61
N ILE A 392 17.04 3.73 -45.30
CA ILE A 392 18.05 4.27 -46.21
C ILE A 392 19.15 3.23 -46.38
N TYR A 393 19.37 2.79 -47.62
CA TYR A 393 20.52 1.99 -48.01
C TYR A 393 21.54 2.90 -48.70
N GLY A 394 22.80 2.82 -48.27
CA GLY A 394 23.86 3.68 -48.78
C GLY A 394 25.26 3.26 -48.35
N PRO A 395 26.28 4.04 -48.71
CA PRO A 395 27.67 3.72 -48.41
C PRO A 395 27.97 3.80 -46.91
N ARG A 396 29.14 3.29 -46.50
CA ARG A 396 29.65 3.50 -45.14
C ARG A 396 29.80 4.99 -44.80
N LEU A 397 29.59 5.33 -43.54
CA LEU A 397 29.60 6.71 -43.04
C LEU A 397 30.74 6.90 -42.04
N ASP A 398 31.43 8.02 -42.18
CA ASP A 398 32.44 8.50 -41.24
C ASP A 398 31.79 9.26 -40.06
N SER A 399 30.60 9.88 -40.27
CA SER A 399 29.91 10.70 -39.26
C SER A 399 28.38 10.63 -39.32
N ILE A 400 27.71 10.58 -38.16
CA ILE A 400 26.25 10.59 -38.03
C ILE A 400 25.83 11.64 -36.99
N ILE A 401 24.96 12.56 -37.38
CA ILE A 401 24.41 13.61 -36.51
C ILE A 401 22.91 13.43 -36.43
N VAL A 402 22.35 13.31 -35.22
CA VAL A 402 20.92 13.18 -34.99
C VAL A 402 20.47 14.33 -34.09
N SER A 403 19.83 15.32 -34.70
CA SER A 403 19.37 16.53 -34.00
C SER A 403 18.02 16.33 -33.33
N ASN A 404 17.13 15.54 -33.95
CA ASN A 404 15.78 15.22 -33.48
C ASN A 404 15.35 13.83 -34.00
N GLY A 405 14.48 13.16 -33.24
CA GLY A 405 13.86 11.89 -33.65
C GLY A 405 14.67 10.65 -33.29
N TYR A 406 14.39 9.54 -33.98
CA TYR A 406 15.02 8.24 -33.72
C TYR A 406 15.81 7.80 -34.94
N ALA A 407 17.05 7.36 -34.74
CA ALA A 407 17.88 6.83 -35.80
C ALA A 407 18.53 5.51 -35.38
N SER A 408 18.72 4.62 -36.34
CA SER A 408 19.51 3.42 -36.19
C SER A 408 20.48 3.28 -37.35
N TYR A 409 21.68 2.80 -37.06
CA TYR A 409 22.72 2.54 -38.05
C TYR A 409 23.18 1.10 -37.93
N SER A 410 23.05 0.38 -39.04
CA SER A 410 23.58 -0.97 -39.21
C SER A 410 24.64 -0.95 -40.31
N GLY A 411 25.79 -1.55 -40.07
CA GLY A 411 26.89 -1.53 -41.02
C GLY A 411 27.90 -2.65 -40.77
N SER A 412 28.86 -2.77 -41.68
CA SER A 412 29.96 -3.73 -41.56
C SER A 412 31.17 -3.13 -40.82
N SER A 413 32.32 -3.81 -40.84
CA SER A 413 33.53 -3.36 -40.13
C SER A 413 34.05 -2.03 -40.67
N GLN A 414 34.31 -1.06 -39.79
CA GLN A 414 34.92 0.23 -40.13
C GLN A 414 35.87 0.72 -39.03
N ALA A 415 36.89 1.48 -39.43
CA ALA A 415 37.93 1.93 -38.50
C ALA A 415 37.40 3.00 -37.53
N ASN A 416 36.70 4.01 -38.04
CA ASN A 416 36.26 5.15 -37.26
C ASN A 416 34.79 5.47 -37.53
N LEU A 417 34.07 5.89 -36.50
CA LEU A 417 32.73 6.48 -36.63
C LEU A 417 32.58 7.62 -35.60
N ASN A 418 32.17 8.79 -36.07
CA ASN A 418 31.78 9.90 -35.20
C ASN A 418 30.27 10.02 -35.10
N THR A 419 29.73 10.20 -33.90
CA THR A 419 28.30 10.35 -33.67
C THR A 419 28.00 11.54 -32.76
N GLU A 420 26.97 12.30 -33.11
CA GLU A 420 26.48 13.40 -32.30
C GLU A 420 24.96 13.32 -32.18
N VAL A 421 24.43 13.37 -30.95
CA VAL A 421 23.00 13.22 -30.66
C VAL A 421 22.54 14.34 -29.73
N TYR A 422 21.46 15.03 -30.09
CA TYR A 422 20.95 16.22 -29.40
C TYR A 422 19.44 16.12 -29.13
N ASN A 423 18.89 17.02 -28.31
CA ASN A 423 17.45 17.31 -28.12
C ASN A 423 16.53 16.09 -27.96
N SER A 424 16.77 15.25 -26.96
CA SER A 424 15.97 14.04 -26.71
C SER A 424 15.92 13.05 -27.88
N ALA A 425 16.77 13.22 -28.89
CA ALA A 425 16.90 12.28 -29.99
C ALA A 425 17.60 11.01 -29.52
N SER A 426 17.44 9.94 -30.31
CA SER A 426 18.14 8.69 -30.05
C SER A 426 18.86 8.16 -31.27
N LEU A 427 20.05 7.58 -31.03
CA LEU A 427 20.82 6.87 -32.03
C LEU A 427 21.21 5.48 -31.50
N ARG A 428 20.90 4.45 -32.29
CA ARG A 428 21.27 3.06 -32.00
C ARG A 428 22.21 2.49 -33.06
N LEU A 429 23.33 1.92 -32.64
CA LEU A 429 24.20 1.13 -33.51
C LEU A 429 23.84 -0.36 -33.37
N ILE A 430 23.61 -1.03 -34.50
CA ILE A 430 23.14 -2.43 -34.54
C ILE A 430 24.12 -3.25 -35.40
N GLY A 431 24.76 -4.27 -34.84
CA GLY A 431 25.58 -5.22 -35.60
C GLY A 431 26.86 -4.66 -36.23
N ALA A 432 27.17 -3.38 -36.02
CA ALA A 432 28.36 -2.74 -36.56
C ALA A 432 29.64 -3.17 -35.81
N ARG A 433 30.76 -3.30 -36.53
CA ARG A 433 32.08 -3.49 -35.95
C ARG A 433 32.91 -2.23 -36.14
N ILE A 434 33.29 -1.58 -35.04
CA ILE A 434 33.92 -0.26 -35.06
C ILE A 434 35.20 -0.30 -34.21
N ASP A 435 36.34 0.09 -34.78
CA ASP A 435 37.59 0.12 -34.02
C ASP A 435 37.61 1.31 -33.06
N THR A 436 37.28 2.51 -33.53
CA THR A 436 37.18 3.73 -32.71
C THR A 436 35.84 4.44 -32.92
N LEU A 437 35.04 4.51 -31.86
CA LEU A 437 33.76 5.23 -31.85
C LEU A 437 33.91 6.52 -31.05
N LYS A 438 33.64 7.66 -31.67
CA LYS A 438 33.47 8.94 -30.98
C LYS A 438 31.99 9.23 -30.85
N VAL A 439 31.50 9.49 -29.64
CA VAL A 439 30.10 9.76 -29.38
C VAL A 439 29.97 11.02 -28.53
N LYS A 440 29.09 11.93 -28.96
CA LYS A 440 28.73 13.13 -28.22
C LYS A 440 27.23 13.17 -28.00
N THR A 441 26.79 13.33 -26.76
CA THR A 441 25.37 13.44 -26.39
C THR A 441 25.11 14.69 -25.57
N ASP A 442 24.00 15.38 -25.85
CA ASP A 442 23.57 16.56 -25.10
C ASP A 442 22.04 16.71 -25.08
N ALA A 443 21.51 17.54 -24.18
CA ALA A 443 20.10 17.91 -24.12
C ALA A 443 19.14 16.71 -24.11
N ALA A 444 19.28 15.81 -23.13
CA ALA A 444 18.46 14.60 -22.96
C ALA A 444 18.55 13.54 -24.07
N ALA A 445 19.53 13.66 -24.97
CA ALA A 445 19.81 12.67 -26.00
C ALA A 445 20.19 11.29 -25.44
N GLN A 446 19.91 10.25 -26.23
CA GLN A 446 20.19 8.87 -25.88
C GLN A 446 21.02 8.19 -26.98
N PHE A 447 22.09 7.51 -26.61
CA PHE A 447 22.90 6.73 -27.54
C PHE A 447 23.06 5.29 -27.04
N SER A 448 22.94 4.33 -27.96
CA SER A 448 23.14 2.91 -27.64
C SER A 448 23.98 2.21 -28.69
N ALA A 449 25.04 1.54 -28.24
CA ALA A 449 25.87 0.65 -29.06
C ALA A 449 26.04 -0.73 -28.39
N TYR A 450 25.02 -1.17 -27.63
CA TYR A 450 25.02 -2.46 -26.94
C TYR A 450 25.17 -3.66 -27.89
N GLU A 451 24.54 -3.57 -29.07
CA GLU A 451 24.54 -4.62 -30.09
C GLU A 451 25.67 -4.46 -31.12
N ALA A 452 26.61 -3.52 -30.89
CA ALA A 452 27.73 -3.26 -31.76
C ALA A 452 29.04 -3.75 -31.12
N ALA A 453 29.95 -4.28 -31.94
CA ALA A 453 31.29 -4.67 -31.50
C ALA A 453 32.23 -3.47 -31.61
N VAL A 454 32.47 -2.78 -30.50
CA VAL A 454 33.28 -1.56 -30.47
C VAL A 454 34.58 -1.78 -29.68
N SER A 455 35.74 -1.46 -30.27
CA SER A 455 37.03 -1.64 -29.57
C SER A 455 37.36 -0.49 -28.62
N ALA A 456 37.38 0.76 -29.11
CA ALA A 456 37.67 1.95 -28.33
C ALA A 456 36.54 2.98 -28.44
N VAL A 457 36.17 3.60 -27.33
CA VAL A 457 35.11 4.62 -27.27
C VAL A 457 35.64 5.92 -26.66
N GLU A 458 35.42 7.04 -27.35
CA GLU A 458 35.56 8.40 -26.84
C GLU A 458 34.16 9.00 -26.64
N ALA A 459 33.68 9.03 -25.40
CA ALA A 459 32.34 9.47 -25.04
C ALA A 459 32.35 10.88 -24.42
N SER A 460 31.57 11.79 -24.98
CA SER A 460 31.36 13.15 -24.47
C SER A 460 29.90 13.33 -24.07
N LEU A 461 29.62 13.43 -22.77
CA LEU A 461 28.26 13.51 -22.24
C LEU A 461 28.00 14.88 -21.61
N TYR A 462 26.94 15.53 -22.07
CA TYR A 462 26.47 16.83 -21.58
C TYR A 462 24.98 16.78 -21.22
N GLY A 463 24.57 17.62 -20.28
CA GLY A 463 23.19 17.65 -19.77
C GLY A 463 22.69 16.30 -19.26
N GLN A 464 21.36 16.12 -19.23
CA GLN A 464 20.70 14.88 -18.81
C GLN A 464 20.72 13.79 -19.91
N SER A 465 21.84 13.60 -20.61
CA SER A 465 21.96 12.63 -21.69
C SER A 465 22.39 11.24 -21.21
N SER A 466 22.19 10.22 -22.04
CA SER A 466 22.60 8.85 -21.74
C SER A 466 23.35 8.15 -22.87
N ILE A 467 24.34 7.34 -22.49
CA ILE A 467 25.11 6.47 -23.38
C ILE A 467 25.12 5.06 -22.82
N SER A 468 24.78 4.07 -23.65
CA SER A 468 24.82 2.64 -23.30
C SER A 468 25.74 1.88 -24.25
N LEU A 469 26.72 1.16 -23.69
CA LEU A 469 27.77 0.45 -24.41
C LEU A 469 27.80 -1.03 -24.00
N GLY A 470 28.09 -1.91 -24.96
CA GLY A 470 28.36 -3.32 -24.69
C GLY A 470 29.79 -3.56 -24.20
N ASN A 471 30.41 -4.62 -24.68
CA ASN A 471 31.80 -4.97 -24.33
C ASN A 471 32.80 -4.13 -25.13
N ILE A 472 33.69 -3.41 -24.45
CA ILE A 472 34.69 -2.53 -25.05
C ILE A 472 36.10 -2.79 -24.49
N LYS A 473 37.15 -2.40 -25.22
CA LYS A 473 38.55 -2.51 -24.75
C LYS A 473 39.05 -1.26 -24.06
N LYS A 474 38.71 -0.08 -24.59
CA LYS A 474 39.16 1.22 -24.10
C LYS A 474 38.01 2.22 -24.04
N LEU A 475 37.98 3.02 -22.98
CA LEU A 475 36.99 4.07 -22.78
C LEU A 475 37.65 5.37 -22.32
N THR A 476 37.30 6.46 -22.99
CA THR A 476 37.61 7.83 -22.60
C THR A 476 36.30 8.57 -22.45
N VAL A 477 36.09 9.23 -21.31
CA VAL A 477 34.86 9.96 -20.97
C VAL A 477 35.19 11.43 -20.72
N THR A 478 34.46 12.32 -21.37
CA THR A 478 34.48 13.76 -21.13
C THR A 478 33.08 14.20 -20.71
N HIS A 479 32.95 14.95 -19.62
CA HIS A 479 31.66 15.44 -19.14
C HIS A 479 31.76 16.80 -18.45
N SER A 480 30.63 17.50 -18.32
CA SER A 480 30.55 18.75 -17.55
C SER A 480 30.85 18.54 -16.08
N GLU A 481 31.68 19.40 -15.49
CA GLU A 481 31.96 19.41 -14.05
C GLU A 481 30.88 20.12 -13.24
N VAL A 482 30.09 20.98 -13.88
CA VAL A 482 28.99 21.75 -13.28
C VAL A 482 27.70 21.46 -14.05
N CYS A 483 26.62 21.13 -13.33
CA CYS A 483 25.31 20.82 -13.86
C CYS A 483 24.22 21.18 -12.84
N ALA A 484 22.96 21.31 -13.29
CA ALA A 484 21.83 21.53 -12.39
C ALA A 484 21.49 20.26 -11.59
N SER A 485 20.89 20.44 -10.41
CA SER A 485 20.41 19.31 -9.58
C SER A 485 19.48 18.40 -10.39
N ASN A 486 19.70 17.08 -10.33
CA ASN A 486 18.99 16.03 -11.09
C ASN A 486 19.20 16.01 -12.61
N GLN A 487 20.23 16.68 -13.14
CA GLN A 487 20.61 16.62 -14.57
C GLN A 487 21.92 15.87 -14.80
N ALA A 488 22.21 14.84 -14.01
CA ALA A 488 23.39 14.01 -14.20
C ALA A 488 23.29 13.22 -15.52
N ALA A 489 24.36 13.23 -16.30
CA ALA A 489 24.49 12.35 -17.45
C ALA A 489 24.64 10.90 -16.99
N GLN A 490 24.22 9.95 -17.83
CA GLN A 490 24.26 8.52 -17.52
C GLN A 490 25.13 7.78 -18.54
N LEU A 491 26.11 7.01 -18.05
CA LEU A 491 26.94 6.13 -18.86
C LEU A 491 26.82 4.71 -18.32
N SER A 492 26.29 3.81 -19.14
CA SER A 492 26.21 2.38 -18.82
C SER A 492 27.13 1.59 -19.75
N VAL A 493 27.96 0.73 -19.17
CA VAL A 493 28.93 -0.10 -19.90
C VAL A 493 28.87 -1.53 -19.38
N ASP A 494 28.65 -2.50 -20.25
CA ASP A 494 28.61 -3.90 -19.81
C ASP A 494 29.94 -4.37 -19.23
N ASN A 495 31.00 -4.21 -20.01
CA ASN A 495 32.34 -4.62 -19.61
C ASN A 495 33.40 -3.82 -20.34
N ILE A 496 34.48 -3.53 -19.62
CA ILE A 496 35.72 -3.00 -20.19
C ILE A 496 36.84 -4.00 -19.93
N PHE A 497 37.56 -4.39 -20.99
CA PHE A 497 38.66 -5.38 -20.85
C PHE A 497 39.86 -4.83 -20.06
N GLY A 498 40.03 -3.50 -20.02
CA GLY A 498 41.00 -2.83 -19.16
C GLY A 498 40.48 -2.63 -17.73
N ALA A 499 41.37 -2.59 -16.74
CA ALA A 499 41.02 -2.28 -15.35
C ALA A 499 40.72 -0.79 -15.12
N THR A 500 41.06 0.06 -16.10
CA THR A 500 40.96 1.52 -16.00
C THR A 500 40.29 2.14 -17.23
N TYR A 501 39.77 3.34 -17.06
CA TYR A 501 39.25 4.22 -18.12
C TYR A 501 39.69 5.66 -17.85
N THR A 502 39.67 6.51 -18.87
CA THR A 502 40.05 7.93 -18.71
C THR A 502 38.80 8.78 -18.52
N ARG A 503 38.77 9.68 -17.54
CA ARG A 503 37.69 10.66 -17.29
C ARG A 503 38.27 12.07 -17.17
N ASN A 504 37.85 12.98 -18.05
CA ASN A 504 38.37 14.37 -18.11
C ASN A 504 39.91 14.41 -18.07
N GLY A 505 40.56 13.48 -18.79
CA GLY A 505 42.03 13.35 -18.84
C GLY A 505 42.68 12.55 -17.71
N ASN A 506 41.95 12.21 -16.64
CA ASN A 506 42.48 11.45 -15.50
C ASN A 506 42.17 9.95 -15.61
N GLU A 507 43.10 9.09 -15.20
CA GLU A 507 42.88 7.64 -15.16
C GLU A 507 42.05 7.24 -13.94
N MET A 508 41.03 6.41 -14.16
CA MET A 508 40.04 5.97 -13.17
C MET A 508 39.94 4.45 -13.18
N SER A 509 39.67 3.82 -12.04
CA SER A 509 39.35 2.39 -11.98
C SER A 509 37.97 2.13 -12.60
N ALA A 510 37.82 1.05 -13.36
CA ALA A 510 36.56 0.59 -13.93
C ALA A 510 35.60 0.03 -12.86
N LYS A 511 35.05 0.91 -12.03
CA LYS A 511 34.02 0.65 -11.01
C LYS A 511 32.89 1.64 -11.17
N SER A 512 31.69 1.22 -10.76
CA SER A 512 30.52 2.11 -10.81
C SER A 512 30.74 3.34 -9.92
N LEU A 513 30.37 4.52 -10.43
CA LEU A 513 30.63 5.81 -9.81
C LEU A 513 29.46 6.75 -10.03
N ALA A 514 28.90 7.28 -8.94
CA ALA A 514 27.91 8.34 -8.98
C ALA A 514 28.54 9.68 -8.56
N THR A 515 28.56 10.65 -9.46
CA THR A 515 28.92 12.04 -9.19
C THR A 515 27.73 12.95 -9.47
N PRO A 516 27.73 14.23 -9.02
CA PRO A 516 26.61 15.14 -9.25
C PRO A 516 26.22 15.30 -10.73
N CYS A 517 27.18 15.20 -11.64
CA CYS A 517 26.99 15.47 -13.08
C CYS A 517 27.20 14.26 -13.99
N LEU A 518 27.66 13.14 -13.46
CA LEU A 518 27.87 11.91 -14.22
C LEU A 518 27.65 10.70 -13.31
N ASN A 519 26.79 9.79 -13.77
CA ASN A 519 26.63 8.46 -13.20
C ASN A 519 27.18 7.43 -14.18
N VAL A 520 28.23 6.71 -13.79
CA VAL A 520 28.84 5.63 -14.56
C VAL A 520 28.48 4.30 -13.91
N GLN A 521 27.91 3.38 -14.67
CA GLN A 521 27.51 2.06 -14.21
C GLN A 521 28.19 0.97 -15.04
N PHE A 522 28.74 -0.04 -14.35
CA PHE A 522 29.29 -1.24 -14.96
C PHE A 522 28.46 -2.48 -14.58
N ALA A 523 28.07 -3.30 -15.54
CA ALA A 523 27.16 -4.43 -15.29
C ALA A 523 27.72 -5.47 -14.29
N ARG A 524 29.06 -5.61 -14.20
CA ARG A 524 29.73 -6.51 -13.24
C ARG A 524 29.42 -6.20 -11.77
N ASP A 525 29.07 -4.96 -11.44
CA ASP A 525 28.74 -4.57 -10.07
C ASP A 525 27.32 -4.97 -9.65
N GLN A 526 26.43 -5.34 -10.60
CA GLN A 526 25.06 -5.79 -10.26
C GLN A 526 25.04 -7.12 -9.50
N ALA A 527 26.04 -7.98 -9.67
CA ALA A 527 26.16 -9.23 -8.91
C ALA A 527 26.39 -8.99 -7.41
N SER A 528 26.89 -7.82 -7.01
CA SER A 528 27.10 -7.45 -5.60
C SER A 528 25.89 -6.78 -4.93
N LEU A 529 24.91 -6.30 -5.70
CA LEU A 529 23.73 -5.60 -5.17
C LEU A 529 22.49 -6.50 -5.05
N TYR A 530 22.49 -7.66 -5.71
CA TYR A 530 21.48 -8.73 -5.56
C TYR A 530 22.11 -10.06 -5.10
N GLY A 531 23.12 -9.98 -4.25
CA GLY A 531 23.62 -11.15 -3.52
C GLY A 531 22.54 -11.64 -2.55
N ASN A 532 21.84 -12.71 -2.95
CA ASN A 532 21.07 -13.56 -2.06
C ASN A 532 21.91 -13.85 -0.80
N GLY A 533 21.38 -13.48 0.36
CA GLY A 533 21.83 -14.07 1.61
C GLY A 533 21.39 -15.53 1.62
N ASP A 534 22.36 -16.43 1.62
CA ASP A 534 22.20 -17.77 2.17
C ASP A 534 21.84 -17.69 3.67
#